data_AF-A0A2G9PBZ4-F1
#
_entry.id   AF-A0A2G9PBZ4-F1
#
_cell.length_a   1.000
_cell.length_b   1.000
_cell.length_c   1.000
_cell.angle_alpha   90.00
_cell.angle_beta   90.00
_cell.angle_gamma   90.00
#
_symmetry.space_group_name_H-M   'P 1'
#
loop_
_entity.id
_entity.type
_entity.pdbx_description
1 polymer ?
#
loop_
_entity_poly.entity_id
_entity_poly.type
_entity_poly.pdbx_seq_one_letter_code
_entity_poly.pdbx_strand_id
1 'polypeptide(L)'
;AVDPNQDGDFSDHADIISMSLGASCMGLYSDFCGPNDPISQAVDVASDAGVVVVISAGNSGPSGKTIATPGTARNAITVGATDKQDNLASFSSKGPVIWEDENENEKVIIKPDVLAPGVNICAAQSSNKPWDNKKCFDDTHISISGTSMATPHVAGVVALLLQKNPVWTPEEIKSALKGTAKDLGLSPTEQGSGRINLKEAMKIKGKPLIAELNEMNYKISGIIDIEGTAGGDNFERYEVSYIEEDKNWNLICSGTREVHKGVLCGGFDSSLIEGDSYLRLSVFGDKGKILFSYNLFISKNLEINYPEDEYLAFEEDIIEIRGIVHNGNLSNYKILVDGVNPQTREMELTNNGKTSVIK
;
A
#
# COMPACT_ATOMS: atom_id res chain seq x y z
N ALA A 1 -14.25 5.38 -23.47
CA ALA A 1 -15.35 4.60 -22.88
C ALA A 1 -15.13 3.15 -23.27
N VAL A 2 -15.29 2.21 -22.33
CA VAL A 2 -15.22 0.77 -22.62
C VAL A 2 -16.55 0.35 -23.26
N ASP A 3 -16.52 -0.47 -24.30
CA ASP A 3 -17.71 -1.12 -24.90
C ASP A 3 -17.76 -2.57 -24.39
N PRO A 4 -18.49 -2.83 -23.28
CA PRO A 4 -18.47 -4.14 -22.62
C PRO A 4 -19.13 -5.25 -23.43
N ASN A 5 -20.05 -4.94 -24.34
CA ASN A 5 -20.77 -5.95 -25.13
C ASN A 5 -20.20 -6.11 -26.56
N GLN A 6 -19.29 -5.23 -26.97
CA GLN A 6 -18.59 -5.16 -28.26
C GLN A 6 -19.52 -4.96 -29.48
N ASP A 7 -20.63 -4.24 -29.29
CA ASP A 7 -21.58 -3.92 -30.36
C ASP A 7 -21.26 -2.60 -31.10
N GLY A 8 -20.26 -1.85 -30.64
CA GLY A 8 -19.84 -0.57 -31.19
C GLY A 8 -20.63 0.65 -30.66
N ASP A 9 -21.58 0.45 -29.75
CA ASP A 9 -22.31 1.49 -29.02
C ASP A 9 -21.75 1.68 -27.60
N PHE A 10 -20.96 2.73 -27.40
CA PHE A 10 -20.40 3.07 -26.08
C PHE A 10 -21.42 3.66 -25.10
N SER A 11 -22.71 3.71 -25.43
CA SER A 11 -23.75 4.17 -24.52
C SER A 11 -23.89 3.28 -23.28
N ASP A 12 -23.51 2.00 -23.39
CA ASP A 12 -23.57 1.00 -22.32
C ASP A 12 -22.26 0.88 -21.52
N HIS A 13 -21.34 1.83 -21.69
CA HIS A 13 -20.05 1.80 -21.02
C HIS A 13 -20.17 1.58 -19.52
N ALA A 14 -19.28 0.75 -18.99
CA ALA A 14 -19.19 0.55 -17.55
C ALA A 14 -18.42 1.71 -16.92
N ASP A 15 -19.06 2.46 -16.02
CA ASP A 15 -18.39 3.45 -15.15
C ASP A 15 -17.63 2.79 -13.98
N ILE A 16 -18.09 1.60 -13.56
CA ILE A 16 -17.60 0.90 -12.38
C ILE A 16 -17.47 -0.59 -12.71
N ILE A 17 -16.31 -1.17 -12.39
CA ILE A 17 -16.08 -2.61 -12.43
C ILE A 17 -15.86 -3.10 -10.99
N SER A 18 -16.68 -4.05 -10.53
CA SER A 18 -16.54 -4.68 -9.20
C SER A 18 -16.04 -6.11 -9.34
N MET A 19 -14.80 -6.38 -8.89
CA MET A 19 -14.15 -7.67 -8.99
C MET A 19 -13.98 -8.33 -7.62
N SER A 20 -14.97 -9.12 -7.23
CA SER A 20 -14.97 -9.91 -5.98
C SER A 20 -14.22 -11.23 -6.13
N LEU A 21 -13.04 -11.19 -6.75
CA LEU A 21 -12.24 -12.35 -7.13
C LEU A 21 -10.75 -12.06 -6.98
N GLY A 22 -9.95 -13.12 -7.04
CA GLY A 22 -8.51 -13.02 -7.15
C GLY A 22 -7.80 -14.35 -6.96
N ALA A 23 -6.51 -14.37 -7.23
CA ALA A 23 -5.61 -15.49 -6.99
C ALA A 23 -4.53 -15.08 -5.97
N SER A 24 -4.21 -15.98 -5.05
CA SER A 24 -3.14 -15.76 -4.08
C SER A 24 -1.78 -15.84 -4.77
N CYS A 25 -0.92 -14.85 -4.53
CA CYS A 25 0.49 -14.90 -4.94
C CYS A 25 1.38 -15.62 -3.92
N MET A 26 0.82 -16.21 -2.86
CA MET A 26 1.55 -16.92 -1.81
C MET A 26 2.70 -16.11 -1.17
N GLY A 27 2.60 -14.78 -1.19
CA GLY A 27 3.64 -13.87 -0.70
C GLY A 27 4.81 -13.61 -1.65
N LEU A 28 4.78 -14.21 -2.85
CA LEU A 28 5.81 -14.06 -3.88
C LEU A 28 5.20 -13.36 -5.10
N TYR A 29 5.37 -12.04 -5.17
CA TYR A 29 4.88 -11.26 -6.30
C TYR A 29 5.91 -11.26 -7.44
N SER A 30 5.41 -11.35 -8.67
CA SER A 30 6.20 -11.43 -9.90
C SER A 30 5.42 -10.86 -11.08
N ASP A 31 6.02 -10.84 -12.27
CA ASP A 31 5.35 -10.47 -13.52
C ASP A 31 4.15 -11.36 -13.89
N PHE A 32 3.99 -12.51 -13.24
CA PHE A 32 2.85 -13.40 -13.45
C PHE A 32 1.80 -13.34 -12.32
N CYS A 33 2.13 -12.69 -11.19
CA CYS A 33 1.24 -12.53 -10.05
C CYS A 33 1.63 -11.28 -9.25
N GLY A 34 0.95 -10.16 -9.45
CA GLY A 34 1.31 -8.91 -8.79
C GLY A 34 1.01 -7.69 -9.66
N PRO A 35 1.53 -6.50 -9.33
CA PRO A 35 1.21 -5.28 -10.06
C PRO A 35 1.53 -5.33 -11.57
N ASN A 36 2.44 -6.22 -11.98
CA ASN A 36 2.84 -6.40 -13.38
C ASN A 36 2.12 -7.55 -14.09
N ASP A 37 1.24 -8.30 -13.44
CA ASP A 37 0.51 -9.37 -14.14
C ASP A 37 -0.49 -8.81 -15.17
N PRO A 38 -0.84 -9.57 -16.23
CA PRO A 38 -1.69 -9.07 -17.31
C PRO A 38 -3.07 -8.56 -16.85
N ILE A 39 -3.65 -9.13 -15.79
CA ILE A 39 -4.94 -8.71 -15.27
C ILE A 39 -4.78 -7.41 -14.46
N SER A 40 -3.73 -7.30 -13.65
CA SER A 40 -3.42 -6.05 -12.93
C SER A 40 -3.15 -4.88 -13.91
N GLN A 41 -2.40 -5.12 -14.98
CA GLN A 41 -2.18 -4.11 -16.02
C GLN A 41 -3.48 -3.74 -16.76
N ALA A 42 -4.35 -4.71 -17.07
CA ALA A 42 -5.64 -4.43 -17.68
C ALA A 42 -6.55 -3.58 -16.78
N VAL A 43 -6.50 -3.82 -15.47
CA VAL A 43 -7.19 -2.99 -14.46
C VAL A 43 -6.65 -1.57 -14.46
N ASP A 44 -5.33 -1.39 -14.49
CA ASP A 44 -4.70 -0.07 -14.52
C ASP A 44 -5.12 0.71 -15.79
N VAL A 45 -5.10 0.05 -16.95
CA VAL A 45 -5.56 0.62 -18.24
C VAL A 45 -7.05 0.98 -18.21
N ALA A 46 -7.91 0.15 -17.62
CA ALA A 46 -9.33 0.46 -17.48
C ALA A 46 -9.57 1.71 -16.62
N SER A 47 -8.80 1.84 -15.53
CA SER A 47 -8.83 3.01 -14.66
C SER A 47 -8.34 4.27 -15.36
N ASP A 48 -7.24 4.19 -16.11
CA ASP A 48 -6.74 5.31 -16.91
C ASP A 48 -7.73 5.72 -18.01
N ALA A 49 -8.56 4.79 -18.49
CA ALA A 49 -9.65 5.06 -19.43
C ALA A 49 -10.92 5.66 -18.77
N GLY A 50 -10.90 5.90 -17.46
CA GLY A 50 -11.96 6.56 -16.71
C GLY A 50 -12.89 5.63 -15.93
N VAL A 51 -12.64 4.31 -15.91
CA VAL A 51 -13.50 3.33 -15.22
C VAL A 51 -13.03 3.12 -13.79
N VAL A 52 -13.91 3.26 -12.80
CA VAL A 52 -13.55 2.99 -11.40
C VAL A 52 -13.53 1.49 -11.16
N VAL A 53 -12.35 0.91 -10.93
CA VAL A 53 -12.21 -0.53 -10.65
C VAL A 53 -12.08 -0.78 -9.15
N VAL A 54 -13.00 -1.54 -8.58
CA VAL A 54 -13.05 -1.91 -7.15
C VAL A 54 -12.81 -3.42 -7.02
N ILE A 55 -11.78 -3.82 -6.26
CA ILE A 55 -11.29 -5.20 -6.26
C ILE A 55 -11.12 -5.72 -4.82
N SER A 56 -11.42 -6.99 -4.59
CA SER A 56 -11.20 -7.61 -3.28
C SER A 56 -9.71 -7.78 -2.96
N ALA A 57 -9.30 -7.49 -1.72
CA ALA A 57 -7.92 -7.71 -1.28
C ALA A 57 -7.51 -9.18 -1.25
N GLY A 58 -8.47 -10.11 -1.10
CA GLY A 58 -8.23 -11.53 -0.86
C GLY A 58 -8.61 -11.98 0.56
N ASN A 59 -8.63 -13.30 0.78
CA ASN A 59 -9.03 -13.91 2.05
C ASN A 59 -7.89 -14.78 2.65
N SER A 60 -6.64 -14.37 2.46
CA SER A 60 -5.44 -15.13 2.84
C SER A 60 -4.69 -14.54 4.05
N GLY A 61 -5.33 -13.64 4.80
CA GLY A 61 -4.83 -13.18 6.11
C GLY A 61 -4.80 -14.31 7.16
N PRO A 62 -4.26 -14.05 8.37
CA PRO A 62 -3.90 -12.74 8.93
C PRO A 62 -2.44 -12.33 8.70
N SER A 63 -1.64 -13.15 8.01
CA SER A 63 -0.25 -12.84 7.68
C SER A 63 -0.16 -11.65 6.70
N GLY A 64 0.94 -10.89 6.80
CA GLY A 64 1.29 -9.85 5.82
C GLY A 64 1.67 -10.43 4.46
N LYS A 65 1.74 -9.58 3.43
CA LYS A 65 2.08 -9.95 2.04
C LYS A 65 1.11 -10.98 1.44
N THR A 66 -0.19 -10.83 1.67
CA THR A 66 -1.23 -11.79 1.26
C THR A 66 -2.26 -11.22 0.29
N ILE A 67 -2.04 -10.02 -0.25
CA ILE A 67 -2.93 -9.39 -1.24
C ILE A 67 -2.99 -10.28 -2.49
N ALA A 68 -4.19 -10.59 -2.94
CA ALA A 68 -4.43 -11.38 -4.14
C ALA A 68 -4.34 -10.49 -5.41
N THR A 69 -3.86 -11.05 -6.51
CA THR A 69 -4.03 -10.44 -7.84
C THR A 69 -5.48 -10.64 -8.31
N PRO A 70 -6.13 -9.67 -8.99
CA PRO A 70 -5.61 -8.36 -9.43
C PRO A 70 -5.78 -7.22 -8.41
N GLY A 71 -6.04 -7.52 -7.13
CA GLY A 71 -6.08 -6.52 -6.06
C GLY A 71 -4.73 -5.82 -5.82
N THR A 72 -3.67 -6.27 -6.47
CA THR A 72 -2.35 -5.64 -6.51
C THR A 72 -2.24 -4.50 -7.52
N ALA A 73 -3.22 -4.30 -8.41
CA ALA A 73 -3.19 -3.22 -9.40
C ALA A 73 -3.08 -1.83 -8.76
N ARG A 74 -2.32 -0.94 -9.41
CA ARG A 74 -1.93 0.38 -8.88
C ARG A 74 -3.13 1.30 -8.75
N ASN A 75 -3.93 1.37 -9.81
CA ASN A 75 -5.03 2.29 -9.97
C ASN A 75 -6.36 1.74 -9.41
N ALA A 76 -6.40 0.47 -9.01
CA ALA A 76 -7.58 -0.12 -8.38
C ALA A 76 -7.84 0.47 -6.99
N ILE A 77 -9.11 0.39 -6.57
CA ILE A 77 -9.53 0.51 -5.17
C ILE A 77 -9.61 -0.90 -4.59
N THR A 78 -8.56 -1.32 -3.90
CA THR A 78 -8.46 -2.65 -3.28
C THR A 78 -9.09 -2.62 -1.89
N VAL A 79 -10.01 -3.54 -1.63
CA VAL A 79 -10.90 -3.51 -0.47
C VAL A 79 -10.65 -4.68 0.48
N GLY A 80 -10.23 -4.36 1.70
CA GLY A 80 -10.19 -5.30 2.82
C GLY A 80 -11.52 -5.39 3.57
N ALA A 81 -11.65 -6.35 4.49
CA ALA A 81 -12.91 -6.67 5.15
C ALA A 81 -12.88 -6.36 6.67
N THR A 82 -13.93 -5.71 7.16
CA THR A 82 -14.22 -5.60 8.60
C THR A 82 -15.50 -6.34 8.98
N ASP A 83 -15.68 -6.60 10.27
CA ASP A 83 -16.97 -6.97 10.84
C ASP A 83 -17.86 -5.74 11.14
N LYS A 84 -19.02 -5.98 11.74
CA LYS A 84 -19.99 -4.93 12.10
C LYS A 84 -19.54 -4.03 13.26
N GLN A 85 -18.49 -4.44 13.98
CA GLN A 85 -17.89 -3.70 15.08
C GLN A 85 -16.65 -2.90 14.62
N ASP A 86 -16.40 -2.83 13.31
CA ASP A 86 -15.21 -2.27 12.70
C ASP A 86 -13.90 -3.02 13.09
N ASN A 87 -13.97 -4.29 13.52
CA ASN A 87 -12.74 -5.08 13.66
C ASN A 87 -12.29 -5.61 12.29
N LEU A 88 -10.99 -5.62 12.02
CA LEU A 88 -10.43 -6.25 10.83
C LEU A 88 -10.75 -7.75 10.84
N ALA A 89 -11.32 -8.26 9.75
CA ALA A 89 -11.60 -9.69 9.62
C ALA A 89 -10.27 -10.47 9.56
N SER A 90 -10.15 -11.55 10.33
CA SER A 90 -8.90 -12.33 10.41
C SER A 90 -8.43 -12.88 9.06
N PHE A 91 -9.36 -13.19 8.15
CA PHE A 91 -9.06 -13.65 6.81
C PHE A 91 -8.65 -12.52 5.85
N SER A 92 -8.92 -11.25 6.17
CA SER A 92 -8.68 -10.14 5.23
C SER A 92 -7.19 -10.10 4.90
N SER A 93 -6.88 -10.23 3.61
CA SER A 93 -5.50 -10.13 3.12
C SER A 93 -4.91 -8.76 3.45
N LYS A 94 -3.59 -8.75 3.71
CA LYS A 94 -2.82 -7.59 4.15
C LYS A 94 -1.61 -7.38 3.25
N GLY A 95 -1.24 -6.13 3.05
CA GLY A 95 -0.01 -5.77 2.36
C GLY A 95 1.25 -5.97 3.22
N PRO A 96 2.37 -5.31 2.87
CA PRO A 96 2.54 -4.57 1.62
C PRO A 96 2.58 -5.52 0.40
N VAL A 97 2.54 -4.96 -0.80
CA VAL A 97 2.87 -5.68 -2.05
C VAL A 97 4.27 -5.24 -2.44
N ILE A 98 5.21 -6.18 -2.47
CA ILE A 98 6.63 -5.94 -2.80
C ILE A 98 6.98 -6.88 -3.96
N TRP A 99 7.49 -6.34 -5.06
CA TRP A 99 7.81 -7.10 -6.27
C TRP A 99 9.04 -6.51 -6.95
N GLU A 100 9.71 -7.27 -7.79
CA GLU A 100 10.84 -6.78 -8.60
C GLU A 100 10.34 -6.18 -9.92
N ASP A 101 10.90 -5.04 -10.30
CA ASP A 101 10.71 -4.48 -11.64
C ASP A 101 11.65 -5.12 -12.68
N GLU A 102 11.52 -4.71 -13.94
CA GLU A 102 12.34 -5.21 -15.07
C GLU A 102 13.86 -4.98 -14.89
N ASN A 103 14.25 -4.13 -13.95
CA ASN A 103 15.64 -3.79 -13.64
C ASN A 103 16.07 -4.37 -12.28
N GLU A 104 15.36 -5.39 -11.77
CA GLU A 104 15.64 -6.08 -10.51
C GLU A 104 15.57 -5.16 -9.27
N ASN A 105 14.88 -4.01 -9.37
CA ASN A 105 14.62 -3.18 -8.19
C ASN A 105 13.35 -3.65 -7.51
N GLU A 106 13.44 -3.95 -6.21
CA GLU A 106 12.23 -4.16 -5.41
C GLU A 106 11.43 -2.86 -5.32
N LYS A 107 10.19 -2.89 -5.79
CA LYS A 107 9.17 -1.86 -5.65
C LYS A 107 8.20 -2.22 -4.55
N VAL A 108 7.46 -1.23 -4.08
CA VAL A 108 6.45 -1.45 -3.03
C VAL A 108 5.27 -0.50 -3.17
N ILE A 109 4.08 -1.05 -2.92
CA ILE A 109 2.83 -0.29 -2.77
C ILE A 109 2.07 -0.77 -1.53
N ILE A 110 1.34 0.15 -0.92
CA ILE A 110 0.47 -0.14 0.22
C ILE A 110 -0.90 -0.59 -0.29
N LYS A 111 -1.33 -1.77 0.18
CA LYS A 111 -2.65 -2.36 -0.04
C LYS A 111 -3.12 -3.05 1.25
N PRO A 112 -4.43 -3.14 1.54
CA PRO A 112 -5.55 -2.59 0.75
C PRO A 112 -5.57 -1.05 0.77
N ASP A 113 -6.40 -0.43 -0.08
CA ASP A 113 -6.57 1.02 -0.07
C ASP A 113 -7.56 1.46 1.02
N VAL A 114 -8.61 0.68 1.23
CA VAL A 114 -9.68 0.94 2.22
C VAL A 114 -10.26 -0.37 2.75
N LEU A 115 -11.01 -0.27 3.85
CA LEU A 115 -11.80 -1.35 4.41
C LEU A 115 -13.31 -1.10 4.23
N ALA A 116 -14.08 -2.18 4.18
CA ALA A 116 -15.54 -2.14 4.25
C ALA A 116 -16.12 -3.38 4.95
N PRO A 117 -17.38 -3.35 5.42
CA PRO A 117 -18.03 -4.51 6.01
C PRO A 117 -18.03 -5.72 5.06
N GLY A 118 -17.40 -6.80 5.49
CA GLY A 118 -17.27 -8.03 4.72
C GLY A 118 -17.54 -9.31 5.52
N VAL A 119 -17.94 -9.21 6.78
CA VAL A 119 -18.25 -10.38 7.63
C VAL A 119 -19.76 -10.49 7.87
N ASN A 120 -20.31 -11.68 7.64
CA ASN A 120 -21.73 -12.01 7.84
C ASN A 120 -22.67 -11.02 7.14
N ILE A 121 -22.39 -10.76 5.86
CA ILE A 121 -23.16 -9.88 5.02
C ILE A 121 -24.33 -10.65 4.42
N CYS A 122 -25.54 -10.21 4.74
CA CYS A 122 -26.78 -10.75 4.20
C CYS A 122 -27.09 -10.11 2.85
N ALA A 123 -27.15 -10.91 1.78
CA ALA A 123 -27.41 -10.47 0.41
C ALA A 123 -28.25 -11.49 -0.36
N ALA A 124 -28.67 -11.14 -1.57
CA ALA A 124 -29.47 -12.03 -2.42
C ALA A 124 -28.74 -13.35 -2.74
N GLN A 125 -29.51 -14.44 -2.78
CA GLN A 125 -29.06 -15.80 -3.08
C GLN A 125 -29.60 -16.26 -4.43
N SER A 126 -28.79 -17.00 -5.18
CA SER A 126 -29.24 -17.64 -6.43
C SER A 126 -30.24 -18.76 -6.14
N SER A 127 -31.36 -18.77 -6.87
CA SER A 127 -32.36 -19.85 -6.83
C SER A 127 -31.85 -21.17 -7.41
N ASN A 128 -30.79 -21.15 -8.22
CA ASN A 128 -30.30 -22.34 -8.94
C ASN A 128 -29.44 -23.26 -8.05
N LYS A 129 -28.72 -22.69 -7.09
CA LYS A 129 -27.84 -23.40 -6.15
C LYS A 129 -27.83 -22.70 -4.79
N PRO A 130 -28.93 -22.75 -4.03
CA PRO A 130 -28.99 -22.14 -2.71
C PRO A 130 -28.05 -22.86 -1.74
N TRP A 131 -27.49 -22.10 -0.82
CA TRP A 131 -26.70 -22.59 0.31
C TRP A 131 -27.60 -22.63 1.54
N ASP A 132 -28.34 -23.73 1.68
CA ASP A 132 -29.43 -23.88 2.65
C ASP A 132 -29.01 -23.63 4.11
N ASN A 133 -27.75 -23.86 4.46
CA ASN A 133 -27.23 -23.72 5.82
C ASN A 133 -26.71 -22.30 6.17
N LYS A 134 -26.89 -21.31 5.28
CA LYS A 134 -26.39 -19.94 5.48
C LYS A 134 -27.45 -18.85 5.30
N LYS A 135 -28.73 -19.23 5.32
CA LYS A 135 -29.87 -18.31 5.28
C LYS A 135 -29.76 -17.21 6.35
N CYS A 136 -30.08 -15.97 5.97
CA CYS A 136 -29.99 -14.82 6.88
C CYS A 136 -31.28 -14.05 7.09
N PHE A 137 -32.21 -14.06 6.14
CA PHE A 137 -33.49 -13.37 6.25
C PHE A 137 -34.64 -14.27 5.78
N ASP A 138 -34.61 -14.70 4.53
CA ASP A 138 -35.55 -15.65 3.91
C ASP A 138 -34.77 -16.65 3.01
N ASP A 139 -35.46 -17.51 2.26
CA ASP A 139 -34.81 -18.52 1.40
C ASP A 139 -34.12 -17.92 0.16
N THR A 140 -34.34 -16.63 -0.11
CA THR A 140 -33.72 -15.85 -1.19
C THR A 140 -32.55 -15.00 -0.72
N HIS A 141 -32.15 -15.11 0.56
CA HIS A 141 -31.03 -14.35 1.13
C HIS A 141 -30.06 -15.21 1.91
N ILE A 142 -28.77 -14.93 1.72
CA ILE A 142 -27.66 -15.63 2.34
C ILE A 142 -26.69 -14.69 3.06
N SER A 143 -26.19 -15.14 4.22
CA SER A 143 -25.08 -14.51 4.92
C SER A 143 -23.77 -15.24 4.64
N ILE A 144 -22.83 -14.54 4.00
CA ILE A 144 -21.46 -15.00 3.79
C ILE A 144 -20.45 -13.93 4.18
N SER A 145 -19.19 -14.35 4.30
CA SER A 145 -18.07 -13.51 4.68
C SER A 145 -16.97 -13.58 3.63
N GLY A 146 -16.30 -12.46 3.39
CA GLY A 146 -15.17 -12.34 2.48
C GLY A 146 -14.90 -10.89 2.11
N THR A 147 -13.68 -10.58 1.68
CA THR A 147 -13.39 -9.32 0.98
C THR A 147 -14.22 -9.20 -0.30
N SER A 148 -14.63 -10.33 -0.89
CA SER A 148 -15.64 -10.43 -1.94
C SER A 148 -16.98 -9.79 -1.59
N MET A 149 -17.35 -9.71 -0.31
CA MET A 149 -18.58 -9.04 0.17
C MET A 149 -18.32 -7.57 0.51
N ALA A 150 -17.12 -7.22 0.96
CA ALA A 150 -16.71 -5.84 1.20
C ALA A 150 -16.59 -5.03 -0.11
N THR A 151 -16.08 -5.65 -1.17
CA THR A 151 -15.87 -5.05 -2.50
C THR A 151 -17.15 -4.42 -3.09
N PRO A 152 -18.30 -5.12 -3.21
CA PRO A 152 -19.51 -4.53 -3.76
C PRO A 152 -20.13 -3.46 -2.84
N HIS A 153 -19.84 -3.44 -1.53
CA HIS A 153 -20.23 -2.30 -0.70
C HIS A 153 -19.51 -1.02 -1.15
N VAL A 154 -18.20 -1.11 -1.41
CA VAL A 154 -17.43 0.03 -1.91
C VAL A 154 -17.88 0.41 -3.32
N ALA A 155 -18.14 -0.56 -4.20
CA ALA A 155 -18.66 -0.28 -5.54
C ALA A 155 -20.02 0.47 -5.50
N GLY A 156 -20.92 0.10 -4.60
CA GLY A 156 -22.17 0.84 -4.38
C GLY A 156 -21.95 2.27 -3.87
N VAL A 157 -20.96 2.48 -3.00
CA VAL A 157 -20.57 3.82 -2.56
C VAL A 157 -19.98 4.65 -3.71
N VAL A 158 -19.14 4.03 -4.55
CA VAL A 158 -18.61 4.68 -5.77
C VAL A 158 -19.76 5.12 -6.69
N ALA A 159 -20.76 4.26 -6.90
CA ALA A 159 -21.93 4.61 -7.72
C ALA A 159 -22.67 5.84 -7.19
N LEU A 160 -22.84 5.97 -5.87
CA LEU A 160 -23.45 7.16 -5.26
C LEU A 160 -22.58 8.41 -5.41
N LEU A 161 -21.24 8.27 -5.32
CA LEU A 161 -20.32 9.38 -5.50
C LEU A 161 -20.29 9.88 -6.95
N LEU A 162 -20.30 8.97 -7.93
CA LEU A 162 -20.39 9.30 -9.35
C LEU A 162 -21.76 9.88 -9.72
N GLN A 163 -22.86 9.35 -9.15
CA GLN A 163 -24.19 9.94 -9.36
C GLN A 163 -24.22 11.41 -8.90
N LYS A 164 -23.60 11.73 -7.77
CA LYS A 164 -23.50 13.10 -7.27
C LYS A 164 -22.50 13.94 -8.06
N ASN A 165 -21.38 13.35 -8.48
CA ASN A 165 -20.26 14.03 -9.13
C ASN A 165 -19.84 13.27 -10.40
N PRO A 166 -20.60 13.37 -11.50
CA PRO A 166 -20.43 12.52 -12.68
C PRO A 166 -19.15 12.78 -13.47
N VAL A 167 -18.42 13.85 -13.15
CA VAL A 167 -17.16 14.23 -13.80
C VAL A 167 -15.92 13.86 -12.99
N TRP A 168 -16.10 13.23 -11.82
CA TRP A 168 -14.96 12.82 -11.00
C TRP A 168 -14.20 11.68 -11.67
N THR A 169 -12.88 11.80 -11.68
CA THR A 169 -11.99 10.75 -12.20
C THR A 169 -11.88 9.57 -11.22
N PRO A 170 -11.38 8.40 -11.66
CA PRO A 170 -11.08 7.30 -10.74
C PRO A 170 -10.13 7.67 -9.61
N GLU A 171 -9.10 8.49 -9.88
CA GLU A 171 -8.18 9.02 -8.87
C GLU A 171 -8.89 9.92 -7.85
N GLU A 172 -9.79 10.79 -8.31
CA GLU A 172 -10.59 11.66 -7.45
C GLU A 172 -11.55 10.81 -6.58
N ILE A 173 -12.21 9.80 -7.14
CA ILE A 173 -13.05 8.86 -6.38
C ILE A 173 -12.25 8.09 -5.32
N LYS A 174 -11.09 7.54 -5.71
CA LYS A 174 -10.19 6.82 -4.80
C LYS A 174 -9.72 7.74 -3.66
N SER A 175 -9.34 8.97 -3.98
CA SER A 175 -8.91 9.99 -3.00
C SER A 175 -10.05 10.41 -2.06
N ALA A 176 -11.28 10.54 -2.57
CA ALA A 176 -12.46 10.84 -1.76
C ALA A 176 -12.76 9.73 -0.74
N LEU A 177 -12.65 8.46 -1.15
CA LEU A 177 -12.82 7.30 -0.27
C LEU A 177 -11.72 7.23 0.79
N LYS A 178 -10.44 7.31 0.37
CA LYS A 178 -9.29 7.32 1.27
C LYS A 178 -9.37 8.47 2.28
N GLY A 179 -9.68 9.67 1.81
CA GLY A 179 -9.70 10.90 2.61
C GLY A 179 -10.86 11.12 3.55
N THR A 180 -11.82 10.22 3.53
CA THR A 180 -12.98 10.28 4.42
C THR A 180 -13.16 9.00 5.22
N ALA A 181 -12.33 7.98 4.95
CA ALA A 181 -12.31 6.75 5.69
C ALA A 181 -12.09 7.02 7.18
N LYS A 182 -12.76 6.20 8.00
CA LYS A 182 -12.57 6.17 9.44
C LYS A 182 -11.33 5.33 9.74
N ASP A 183 -10.29 5.99 10.26
CA ASP A 183 -9.11 5.32 10.80
C ASP A 183 -9.51 4.41 11.97
N LEU A 184 -9.03 3.16 11.92
CA LEU A 184 -9.27 2.12 12.92
C LEU A 184 -8.06 1.91 13.85
N GLY A 185 -6.99 2.68 13.69
CA GLY A 185 -5.76 2.57 14.49
C GLY A 185 -4.89 1.36 14.15
N LEU A 186 -5.05 0.79 12.95
CA LEU A 186 -4.27 -0.33 12.42
C LEU A 186 -3.13 0.16 11.52
N SER A 187 -2.21 -0.71 11.13
CA SER A 187 -1.14 -0.31 10.20
C SER A 187 -1.70 0.02 8.81
N PRO A 188 -1.04 0.87 8.00
CA PRO A 188 -1.45 1.15 6.62
C PRO A 188 -1.54 -0.12 5.75
N THR A 189 -0.73 -1.14 6.02
CA THR A 189 -0.76 -2.43 5.30
C THR A 189 -1.94 -3.33 5.70
N GLU A 190 -2.64 -3.01 6.78
CA GLU A 190 -3.83 -3.72 7.25
C GLU A 190 -5.12 -3.01 6.85
N GLN A 191 -5.18 -1.69 7.01
CA GLN A 191 -6.41 -0.92 6.81
C GLN A 191 -6.39 0.02 5.61
N GLY A 192 -5.24 0.24 4.97
CA GLY A 192 -5.06 1.33 4.03
C GLY A 192 -5.32 2.66 4.72
N SER A 193 -6.28 3.42 4.19
CA SER A 193 -6.76 4.67 4.82
C SER A 193 -7.87 4.46 5.86
N GLY A 194 -8.30 3.21 6.10
CA GLY A 194 -9.33 2.86 7.08
C GLY A 194 -10.66 2.46 6.43
N ARG A 195 -11.71 2.39 7.25
CA ARG A 195 -13.03 1.94 6.79
C ARG A 195 -13.80 3.06 6.09
N ILE A 196 -14.27 2.83 4.87
CA ILE A 196 -14.98 3.82 4.06
C ILE A 196 -16.11 4.54 4.82
N ASN A 197 -16.34 5.82 4.51
CA ASN A 197 -17.38 6.63 5.16
C ASN A 197 -18.15 7.45 4.13
N LEU A 198 -19.19 6.83 3.56
CA LEU A 198 -20.05 7.48 2.56
C LEU A 198 -20.60 8.83 3.05
N LYS A 199 -20.98 8.93 4.34
CA LYS A 199 -21.55 10.17 4.88
C LYS A 199 -20.58 11.34 4.80
N GLU A 200 -19.31 11.12 5.09
CA GLU A 200 -18.27 12.15 4.99
C GLU A 200 -17.85 12.38 3.53
N ALA A 201 -17.74 11.32 2.72
CA ALA A 201 -17.48 11.43 1.27
C ALA A 201 -18.54 12.29 0.56
N MET A 202 -19.81 12.14 0.92
CA MET A 202 -20.92 12.93 0.37
C MET A 202 -20.92 14.40 0.80
N LYS A 203 -20.08 14.83 1.75
CA LYS A 203 -19.93 16.26 2.10
C LYS A 203 -18.91 16.99 1.25
N ILE A 204 -18.06 16.28 0.51
CA ILE A 204 -17.07 16.89 -0.38
C ILE A 204 -17.81 17.73 -1.43
N LYS A 205 -17.32 18.94 -1.64
CA LYS A 205 -17.79 19.89 -2.66
C LYS A 205 -16.64 20.14 -3.62
N GLY A 206 -16.93 20.19 -4.92
CA GLY A 206 -15.88 20.35 -5.93
C GLY A 206 -15.03 19.07 -6.05
N LYS A 207 -13.78 19.22 -6.46
CA LYS A 207 -12.81 18.13 -6.55
C LYS A 207 -12.28 17.76 -5.15
N PRO A 208 -12.13 16.47 -4.84
CA PRO A 208 -11.50 16.07 -3.59
C PRO A 208 -10.02 16.49 -3.56
N LEU A 209 -9.48 16.71 -2.37
CA LEU A 209 -8.03 16.74 -2.18
C LEU A 209 -7.44 15.40 -2.64
N ILE A 210 -6.26 15.45 -3.24
CA ILE A 210 -5.49 14.30 -3.70
C ILE A 210 -4.16 14.31 -2.96
N ALA A 211 -3.84 13.16 -2.36
CA ALA A 211 -2.54 12.84 -1.80
C ALA A 211 -2.20 11.45 -2.31
N GLU A 212 -1.22 11.36 -3.19
CA GLU A 212 -0.73 10.09 -3.69
C GLU A 212 0.78 10.14 -3.82
N LEU A 213 1.48 9.23 -3.17
CA LEU A 213 2.91 9.04 -3.37
C LEU A 213 3.09 8.16 -4.60
N ASN A 214 4.05 8.50 -5.46
CA ASN A 214 4.44 7.63 -6.56
C ASN A 214 5.06 6.33 -6.01
N GLU A 215 5.09 5.29 -6.85
CA GLU A 215 5.82 4.06 -6.53
C GLU A 215 7.29 4.38 -6.27
N MET A 216 7.84 3.80 -5.20
CA MET A 216 9.25 3.95 -4.86
C MET A 216 9.92 2.59 -4.79
N ASN A 217 11.25 2.60 -4.86
CA ASN A 217 12.01 1.42 -4.50
C ASN A 217 11.76 1.10 -3.03
N TYR A 218 11.50 -0.17 -2.73
CA TYR A 218 11.40 -0.66 -1.37
C TYR A 218 12.75 -0.48 -0.68
N LYS A 219 13.86 -0.88 -1.31
CA LYS A 219 15.21 -0.62 -0.82
C LYS A 219 15.72 0.72 -1.35
N ILE A 220 16.04 1.65 -0.45
CA ILE A 220 16.63 2.95 -0.79
C ILE A 220 17.95 3.18 -0.04
N SER A 221 18.82 3.99 -0.63
CA SER A 221 20.03 4.50 0.02
C SER A 221 20.46 5.82 -0.61
N GLY A 222 21.12 6.66 0.19
CA GLY A 222 21.64 7.95 -0.26
C GLY A 222 20.58 9.03 -0.48
N ILE A 223 20.86 9.92 -1.43
CA ILE A 223 20.00 11.07 -1.72
C ILE A 223 18.98 10.69 -2.79
N ILE A 224 17.69 10.79 -2.46
CA ILE A 224 16.58 10.47 -3.35
C ILE A 224 15.59 11.62 -3.47
N ASP A 225 14.86 11.67 -4.58
CA ASP A 225 13.69 12.52 -4.71
C ASP A 225 12.44 11.73 -4.30
N ILE A 226 11.52 12.41 -3.61
CA ILE A 226 10.20 11.88 -3.27
C ILE A 226 9.19 12.54 -4.21
N GLU A 227 8.48 11.70 -4.96
CA GLU A 227 7.54 12.14 -5.99
C GLU A 227 6.10 11.74 -5.65
N GLY A 228 5.15 12.48 -6.22
CA GLY A 228 3.73 12.20 -6.07
C GLY A 228 2.82 13.29 -6.59
N THR A 229 1.57 13.25 -6.14
CA THR A 229 0.52 14.23 -6.40
C THR A 229 0.00 14.77 -5.07
N ALA A 230 -0.01 16.10 -4.93
CA ALA A 230 -0.58 16.83 -3.82
C ALA A 230 -1.37 18.03 -4.38
N GLY A 231 -2.69 18.03 -4.23
CA GLY A 231 -3.53 19.09 -4.78
C GLY A 231 -5.02 18.88 -4.60
N GLY A 232 -5.82 19.51 -5.46
CA GLY A 232 -7.29 19.44 -5.46
C GLY A 232 -7.94 20.71 -4.92
N ASP A 233 -9.28 20.76 -4.95
CA ASP A 233 -9.98 21.98 -4.54
C ASP A 233 -9.70 22.29 -3.07
N ASN A 234 -9.47 23.58 -2.80
CA ASN A 234 -9.12 24.12 -1.50
C ASN A 234 -7.79 23.59 -0.92
N PHE A 235 -6.88 23.09 -1.75
CA PHE A 235 -5.51 22.79 -1.34
C PHE A 235 -4.85 24.02 -0.69
N GLU A 236 -4.22 23.81 0.47
CA GLU A 236 -3.44 24.85 1.17
C GLU A 236 -1.96 24.53 1.17
N ARG A 237 -1.60 23.29 1.50
CA ARG A 237 -0.21 22.84 1.64
C ARG A 237 -0.11 21.32 1.70
N TYR A 238 1.09 20.79 1.55
CA TYR A 238 1.44 19.42 1.87
C TYR A 238 2.66 19.33 2.79
N GLU A 239 2.77 18.21 3.48
CA GLU A 239 3.94 17.79 4.24
C GLU A 239 4.30 16.36 3.87
N VAL A 240 5.59 16.09 3.73
CA VAL A 240 6.12 14.73 3.61
C VAL A 240 6.93 14.43 4.86
N SER A 241 6.65 13.27 5.47
CA SER A 241 7.29 12.85 6.71
C SER A 241 7.62 11.37 6.67
N TYR A 242 8.57 10.93 7.48
CA TYR A 242 8.85 9.52 7.73
C TYR A 242 8.66 9.19 9.21
N ILE A 243 8.59 7.91 9.58
CA ILE A 243 8.45 7.47 10.96
C ILE A 243 9.66 6.63 11.39
N GLU A 244 10.22 6.91 12.57
CA GLU A 244 11.29 6.11 13.18
C GLU A 244 10.71 5.07 14.17
N GLU A 245 11.57 4.21 14.70
CA GLU A 245 11.18 3.18 15.69
C GLU A 245 10.49 3.76 16.93
N ASP A 246 10.78 5.01 17.29
CA ASP A 246 10.17 5.74 18.40
C ASP A 246 8.71 6.19 18.13
N LYS A 247 8.20 5.90 16.93
CA LYS A 247 6.86 6.22 16.41
C LYS A 247 6.58 7.72 16.25
N ASN A 248 7.61 8.57 16.25
CA ASN A 248 7.45 9.98 15.94
C ASN A 248 7.56 10.22 14.43
N TRP A 249 6.68 11.07 13.90
CA TRP A 249 6.73 11.49 12.50
C TRP A 249 7.72 12.64 12.35
N ASN A 250 8.78 12.41 11.59
CA ASN A 250 9.82 13.37 11.28
C ASN A 250 9.55 14.05 9.93
N LEU A 251 9.43 15.37 9.93
CA LEU A 251 9.17 16.16 8.72
C LEU A 251 10.40 16.17 7.81
N ILE A 252 10.22 15.79 6.54
CA ILE A 252 11.25 15.88 5.50
C ILE A 252 11.16 17.25 4.82
N CYS A 253 9.99 17.55 4.25
CA CYS A 253 9.75 18.81 3.58
C CYS A 253 8.26 19.17 3.60
N SER A 254 7.95 20.41 3.19
CA SER A 254 6.59 20.88 2.99
C SER A 254 6.52 21.82 1.79
N GLY A 255 5.33 21.97 1.22
CA GLY A 255 5.10 22.86 0.09
C GLY A 255 3.70 23.48 0.14
N THR A 256 3.55 24.66 -0.44
CA THR A 256 2.27 25.42 -0.53
C THR A 256 1.78 25.56 -1.97
N ARG A 257 2.38 24.82 -2.90
CA ARG A 257 1.97 24.74 -4.30
C ARG A 257 1.53 23.32 -4.61
N GLU A 258 0.52 23.21 -5.46
CA GLU A 258 0.10 21.92 -5.96
C GLU A 258 1.22 21.26 -6.78
N VAL A 259 1.30 19.95 -6.70
CA VAL A 259 2.22 19.10 -7.45
C VAL A 259 1.39 17.99 -8.08
N HIS A 260 1.58 17.73 -9.37
CA HIS A 260 0.90 16.66 -10.09
C HIS A 260 1.92 15.75 -10.74
N LYS A 261 2.02 14.49 -10.25
CA LYS A 261 2.99 13.48 -10.73
C LYS A 261 4.41 14.04 -10.87
N GLY A 262 4.92 14.66 -9.81
CA GLY A 262 6.23 15.30 -9.81
C GLY A 262 6.91 15.30 -8.44
N VAL A 263 8.06 15.96 -8.36
CA VAL A 263 8.87 16.02 -7.14
C VAL A 263 8.18 16.83 -6.05
N LEU A 264 7.84 16.16 -4.94
CA LEU A 264 7.30 16.76 -3.71
C LEU A 264 8.43 17.25 -2.80
N CYS A 265 9.45 16.41 -2.60
CA CYS A 265 10.67 16.74 -1.87
C CYS A 265 11.88 16.30 -2.69
N GLY A 266 12.72 17.26 -3.09
CA GLY A 266 13.98 16.95 -3.75
C GLY A 266 15.11 16.76 -2.74
N GLY A 267 15.99 15.79 -3.00
CA GLY A 267 17.22 15.62 -2.25
C GLY A 267 17.07 15.13 -0.80
N PHE A 268 16.06 14.30 -0.53
CA PHE A 268 15.94 13.65 0.76
C PHE A 268 17.09 12.66 0.98
N ASP A 269 17.87 12.88 2.04
CA ASP A 269 18.96 11.99 2.43
C ASP A 269 18.40 10.82 3.27
N SER A 270 18.12 9.69 2.62
CA SER A 270 17.59 8.50 3.29
C SER A 270 18.60 7.84 4.22
N SER A 271 19.87 8.24 4.14
CA SER A 271 20.93 7.68 4.98
C SER A 271 20.86 8.10 6.45
N LEU A 272 19.96 9.03 6.77
CA LEU A 272 19.62 9.42 8.14
C LEU A 272 18.77 8.36 8.86
N ILE A 273 18.27 7.36 8.13
CA ILE A 273 17.36 6.33 8.62
C ILE A 273 18.01 4.97 8.36
N GLU A 274 17.84 4.03 9.29
CA GLU A 274 18.17 2.61 9.09
C GLU A 274 16.94 1.76 9.37
N GLY A 275 16.70 0.73 8.56
CA GLY A 275 15.60 -0.21 8.74
C GLY A 275 14.30 0.19 8.03
N ASP A 276 13.23 -0.55 8.35
CA ASP A 276 11.91 -0.36 7.75
C ASP A 276 11.24 0.93 8.28
N SER A 277 10.74 1.77 7.38
CA SER A 277 10.05 3.01 7.72
C SER A 277 8.88 3.29 6.77
N TYR A 278 7.85 3.95 7.30
CA TYR A 278 6.77 4.50 6.48
C TYR A 278 7.09 5.92 6.07
N LEU A 279 6.92 6.20 4.79
CA LEU A 279 6.79 7.55 4.26
C LEU A 279 5.31 7.95 4.26
N ARG A 280 5.00 9.18 4.65
CA ARG A 280 3.64 9.72 4.63
C ARG A 280 3.61 11.08 3.94
N LEU A 281 2.77 11.18 2.91
CA LEU A 281 2.32 12.44 2.36
C LEU A 281 1.03 12.87 3.08
N SER A 282 1.05 14.06 3.67
CA SER A 282 -0.12 14.70 4.29
C SER A 282 -0.51 15.91 3.48
N VAL A 283 -1.72 15.94 2.93
CA VAL A 283 -2.25 17.08 2.17
C VAL A 283 -3.34 17.77 2.97
N PHE A 284 -3.18 19.07 3.15
CA PHE A 284 -4.05 19.93 3.93
C PHE A 284 -4.88 20.79 3.00
N GLY A 285 -6.18 20.86 3.26
CA GLY A 285 -7.05 21.83 2.61
C GLY A 285 -7.87 22.66 3.59
N ASP A 286 -8.73 23.53 3.04
CA ASP A 286 -9.52 24.47 3.83
C ASP A 286 -10.27 23.79 4.99
N LYS A 287 -10.25 24.44 6.16
CA LYS A 287 -10.89 23.98 7.42
C LYS A 287 -10.18 22.79 8.09
N GLY A 288 -8.90 22.59 7.83
CA GLY A 288 -8.08 21.60 8.53
C GLY A 288 -8.37 20.16 8.13
N LYS A 289 -8.94 19.93 6.94
CA LYS A 289 -9.06 18.58 6.38
C LYS A 289 -7.67 18.09 6.00
N ILE A 290 -7.32 16.87 6.42
CA ILE A 290 -6.04 16.24 6.13
C ILE A 290 -6.29 14.92 5.40
N LEU A 291 -5.61 14.73 4.28
CA LEU A 291 -5.55 13.48 3.55
C LEU A 291 -4.16 12.88 3.71
N PHE A 292 -4.09 11.56 3.90
CA PHE A 292 -2.83 10.84 4.02
C PHE A 292 -2.66 9.84 2.88
N SER A 293 -1.43 9.74 2.38
CA SER A 293 -0.97 8.60 1.59
C SER A 293 0.32 8.06 2.18
N TYR A 294 0.55 6.77 2.05
CA TYR A 294 1.65 6.06 2.67
C TYR A 294 2.43 5.27 1.63
N ASN A 295 3.75 5.27 1.76
CA ASN A 295 4.63 4.25 1.20
C ASN A 295 5.40 3.58 2.33
N LEU A 296 5.95 2.41 2.04
CA LEU A 296 6.90 1.72 2.89
C LEU A 296 8.26 1.74 2.18
N PHE A 297 9.34 1.86 2.92
CA PHE A 297 10.67 1.64 2.39
C PHE A 297 11.56 1.06 3.49
N ILE A 298 12.66 0.44 3.08
CA ILE A 298 13.75 0.06 3.95
C ILE A 298 14.98 0.85 3.52
N SER A 299 15.57 1.55 4.48
CA SER A 299 16.88 2.16 4.28
C SER A 299 17.94 1.15 4.74
N LYS A 300 18.78 0.72 3.79
CA LYS A 300 19.92 -0.16 4.07
C LYS A 300 21.21 0.60 3.77
N ASN A 301 21.73 1.31 4.77
CA ASN A 301 23.00 2.03 4.57
C ASN A 301 24.21 1.13 4.74
N LEU A 302 24.04 -0.03 5.38
CA LEU A 302 25.04 -1.06 5.57
C LEU A 302 24.49 -2.41 5.09
N GLU A 303 25.20 -3.07 4.19
CA GLU A 303 24.94 -4.45 3.78
C GLU A 303 26.15 -5.31 4.17
N ILE A 304 25.93 -6.47 4.78
CA ILE A 304 26.99 -7.46 5.05
C ILE A 304 26.85 -8.54 3.99
N ASN A 305 27.89 -8.72 3.17
CA ASN A 305 27.90 -9.64 2.04
C ASN A 305 28.69 -10.91 2.36
N TYR A 306 29.43 -10.93 3.48
CA TYR A 306 30.14 -12.10 3.95
C TYR A 306 30.35 -12.04 5.48
N PRO A 307 30.23 -13.16 6.20
CA PRO A 307 29.71 -14.43 5.67
C PRO A 307 28.21 -14.34 5.34
N GLU A 308 27.70 -15.26 4.52
CA GLU A 308 26.25 -15.37 4.24
C GLU A 308 25.47 -15.66 5.54
N ASP A 309 24.16 -15.40 5.55
CA ASP A 309 23.28 -15.44 6.75
C ASP A 309 23.40 -16.73 7.60
N GLU A 310 23.83 -17.84 7.01
CA GLU A 310 24.21 -19.07 7.72
C GLU A 310 25.69 -19.40 7.51
N TYR A 311 26.52 -19.15 8.54
CA TYR A 311 27.94 -19.47 8.52
C TYR A 311 28.31 -20.44 9.65
N LEU A 312 28.84 -21.60 9.29
CA LEU A 312 29.44 -22.53 10.24
C LEU A 312 30.90 -22.15 10.46
N ALA A 313 31.22 -21.80 11.71
CA ALA A 313 32.58 -21.58 12.19
C ALA A 313 32.89 -22.54 13.33
N PHE A 314 34.13 -23.00 13.41
CA PHE A 314 34.65 -23.75 14.55
C PHE A 314 35.14 -22.80 15.65
N GLU A 315 35.27 -23.32 16.87
CA GLU A 315 35.91 -22.59 17.96
C GLU A 315 37.35 -22.22 17.54
N GLU A 316 37.72 -20.94 17.68
CA GLU A 316 38.97 -20.31 17.21
C GLU A 316 39.06 -19.93 15.72
N ASP A 317 37.99 -20.09 14.93
CA ASP A 317 37.98 -19.61 13.53
C ASP A 317 37.96 -18.08 13.45
N ILE A 318 38.81 -17.54 12.57
CA ILE A 318 38.78 -16.13 12.20
C ILE A 318 37.72 -15.93 11.14
N ILE A 319 36.64 -15.23 11.49
CA ILE A 319 35.57 -14.88 10.56
C ILE A 319 35.87 -13.50 9.98
N GLU A 320 36.08 -13.44 8.68
CA GLU A 320 36.10 -12.17 7.97
C GLU A 320 34.66 -11.69 7.80
N ILE A 321 34.38 -10.43 8.14
CA ILE A 321 33.11 -9.79 7.80
C ILE A 321 33.37 -8.79 6.68
N ARG A 322 32.66 -8.96 5.55
CA ARG A 322 32.69 -8.02 4.42
C ARG A 322 31.32 -7.42 4.24
N GLY A 323 31.28 -6.15 3.90
CA GLY A 323 30.04 -5.44 3.65
C GLY A 323 30.25 -4.22 2.78
N ILE A 324 29.14 -3.68 2.28
CA ILE A 324 29.07 -2.43 1.56
C ILE A 324 28.43 -1.41 2.47
N VAL A 325 29.10 -0.27 2.62
CA VAL A 325 28.44 0.93 3.12
C VAL A 325 28.00 1.76 1.93
N HIS A 326 26.70 1.97 1.80
CA HIS A 326 26.15 2.79 0.72
C HIS A 326 26.30 4.29 0.99
N ASN A 327 26.49 4.71 2.24
CA ASN A 327 26.73 6.12 2.60
C ASN A 327 28.21 6.45 2.88
N GLY A 328 28.83 7.22 1.99
CA GLY A 328 30.18 7.75 2.17
C GLY A 328 30.35 8.86 3.22
N ASN A 329 29.34 9.21 4.02
CA ASN A 329 29.45 10.18 5.12
C ASN A 329 29.36 9.53 6.52
N LEU A 330 28.96 8.27 6.60
CA LEU A 330 28.94 7.55 7.87
C LEU A 330 30.40 7.25 8.28
N SER A 331 30.83 7.86 9.39
CA SER A 331 32.23 7.79 9.83
C SER A 331 32.53 6.58 10.70
N ASN A 332 31.53 6.02 11.39
CA ASN A 332 31.67 4.94 12.38
C ASN A 332 30.47 3.97 12.30
N TYR A 333 30.71 2.68 12.56
CA TYR A 333 29.70 1.62 12.58
C TYR A 333 30.00 0.66 13.73
N LYS A 334 28.98 -0.09 14.19
CA LYS A 334 29.15 -1.17 15.17
C LYS A 334 28.41 -2.40 14.66
N ILE A 335 29.11 -3.51 14.52
CA ILE A 335 28.52 -4.81 14.19
C ILE A 335 28.28 -5.55 15.51
N LEU A 336 27.03 -5.99 15.73
CA LEU A 336 26.65 -6.83 16.86
C LEU A 336 26.50 -8.26 16.36
N VAL A 337 27.20 -9.21 16.98
CA VAL A 337 27.11 -10.64 16.67
C VAL A 337 26.40 -11.31 17.84
N ASP A 338 25.20 -11.84 17.60
CA ASP A 338 24.40 -12.54 18.61
C ASP A 338 24.79 -14.03 18.70
N GLY A 339 24.72 -14.63 19.89
CA GLY A 339 24.95 -16.08 20.08
C GLY A 339 26.40 -16.55 20.29
N VAL A 340 27.40 -15.66 20.25
CA VAL A 340 28.78 -15.96 20.69
C VAL A 340 28.98 -15.28 22.05
N ASN A 341 29.82 -15.84 22.93
CA ASN A 341 30.35 -15.11 24.08
C ASN A 341 31.76 -14.57 23.73
N PRO A 342 31.90 -13.54 22.85
CA PRO A 342 33.22 -13.02 22.57
C PRO A 342 33.56 -11.98 23.63
N GLN A 343 34.85 -11.73 23.81
CA GLN A 343 35.23 -10.41 24.31
C GLN A 343 34.72 -9.37 23.31
N THR A 344 33.57 -8.76 23.60
CA THR A 344 33.00 -7.67 22.82
C THR A 344 34.03 -6.55 22.74
N ARG A 345 34.75 -6.47 21.63
CA ARG A 345 35.56 -5.30 21.29
C ARG A 345 34.72 -4.43 20.38
N GLU A 346 34.53 -3.18 20.77
CA GLU A 346 34.04 -2.16 19.84
C GLU A 346 35.01 -2.08 18.66
N MET A 347 34.50 -2.21 17.45
CA MET A 347 35.30 -2.17 16.23
C MET A 347 34.96 -0.88 15.48
N GLU A 348 35.94 0.01 15.32
CA GLU A 348 35.82 1.18 14.46
C GLU A 348 36.20 0.79 13.02
N LEU A 349 35.25 0.85 12.10
CA LEU A 349 35.50 0.75 10.66
C LEU A 349 35.45 2.14 10.05
N THR A 350 36.53 2.54 9.37
CA THR A 350 36.62 3.84 8.70
C THR A 350 36.30 3.74 7.22
N ASN A 351 35.75 4.85 6.72
CA ASN A 351 35.27 5.05 5.36
C ASN A 351 36.38 4.79 4.32
N ASN A 352 36.06 4.08 3.23
CA ASN A 352 36.95 3.47 2.20
C ASN A 352 37.41 2.03 2.43
N GLY A 353 36.62 1.21 3.14
CA GLY A 353 36.75 -0.24 3.09
C GLY A 353 38.10 -0.73 3.61
N LYS A 354 38.23 -0.86 4.93
CA LYS A 354 39.20 -1.80 5.50
C LYS A 354 38.63 -2.52 6.72
N THR A 355 38.41 -3.81 6.46
CA THR A 355 38.27 -4.98 7.33
C THR A 355 38.57 -4.80 8.82
N SER A 356 37.64 -5.30 9.63
CA SER A 356 37.92 -5.78 10.98
C SER A 356 38.00 -7.30 10.92
N VAL A 357 39.15 -7.85 11.30
CA VAL A 357 39.35 -9.29 11.46
C VAL A 357 38.89 -9.63 12.88
N ILE A 358 37.82 -10.42 13.01
CA ILE A 358 37.38 -10.94 14.32
C ILE A 358 38.21 -12.20 14.59
N LYS A 359 39.00 -12.17 15.67
CA LYS A 359 39.81 -13.29 16.13
C LYS A 359 39.13 -14.07 17.23
#